data_AF-A0AAD8E9U6-F1
#
_entry.id   AF-A0AAD8E9U6-F1
#
_cell.length_a   1.000
_cell.length_b   1.000
_cell.length_c   1.000
_cell.angle_alpha   90.00
_cell.angle_beta   90.00
_cell.angle_gamma   90.00
#
_symmetry.space_group_name_H-M   'P 1'
#
loop_
_entity.id
_entity.type
_entity.pdbx_description
1 polymer ?
#
loop_
_entity_poly.entity_id
_entity_poly.type
_entity_poly.pdbx_seq_one_letter_code
_entity_poly.pdbx_strand_id
1 'polypeptide(L)'
;KNTISIWPKGKMAARLILSAVIFITCMVCYYNSLQCGFVFDDISAIKDNRDLRPHMPLKNIFFNDFWGTPIHKEQSHKSYRPLCILTFRWNYALHQLEPMGYHLVNMMLHSIVCIMYFRMCSMFLPEISSFIAAMLFAVHPIHTEAMSDLEDFDLVFEIYSRGNNYFDHVFDENNGSGFIAENSG
;
A
#
# COMPACT_ATOMS: atom_id res chain seq x y z
N LYS A 1 25.00 -7.10 -17.45
CA LYS A 1 24.59 -6.08 -16.45
C LYS A 1 23.62 -5.12 -17.14
N ASN A 2 22.39 -5.55 -17.38
CA ASN A 2 21.37 -4.73 -18.04
C ASN A 2 20.39 -4.25 -16.98
N THR A 3 20.71 -3.16 -16.31
CA THR A 3 19.73 -2.39 -15.54
C THR A 3 18.79 -1.71 -16.53
N ILE A 4 17.54 -2.15 -16.56
CA ILE A 4 16.44 -1.43 -17.20
C ILE A 4 16.33 -0.09 -16.47
N SER A 5 17.01 0.94 -17.00
CA SER A 5 16.96 2.28 -16.46
C SER A 5 15.62 2.88 -16.86
N ILE A 6 14.65 2.72 -15.97
CA ILE A 6 13.29 3.26 -15.99
C ILE A 6 13.19 4.78 -16.23
N TRP A 7 14.29 5.55 -16.28
CA TRP A 7 14.25 7.01 -16.46
C TRP A 7 15.39 7.61 -17.30
N PRO A 8 15.13 8.69 -18.06
CA PRO A 8 16.16 9.52 -18.68
C PRO A 8 16.91 10.32 -17.61
N LYS A 9 18.24 10.24 -17.61
CA LYS A 9 19.14 10.74 -16.55
C LYS A 9 18.98 12.23 -16.20
N GLY A 10 18.45 13.05 -17.11
CA GLY A 10 18.36 14.51 -16.95
C GLY A 10 17.31 15.03 -15.96
N LYS A 11 16.28 14.23 -15.60
CA LYS A 11 15.22 14.65 -14.65
C LYS A 11 15.21 13.87 -13.33
N MET A 12 16.18 12.98 -13.13
CA MET A 12 16.20 12.05 -12.00
C MET A 12 16.35 12.77 -10.65
N ALA A 13 17.24 13.77 -10.57
CA ALA A 13 17.45 14.53 -9.33
C ALA A 13 16.20 15.31 -8.90
N ALA A 14 15.54 16.00 -9.83
CA ALA A 14 14.31 16.74 -9.54
C ALA A 14 13.20 15.83 -9.01
N ARG A 15 13.01 14.66 -9.63
CA ARG A 15 12.00 13.69 -9.19
C ARG A 15 12.30 13.06 -7.84
N LEU A 16 13.58 12.82 -7.52
CA LEU A 16 13.97 12.36 -6.19
C LEU A 16 13.68 13.43 -5.13
N ILE A 17 13.92 14.70 -5.44
CA ILE A 17 13.55 15.82 -4.56
C ILE A 17 12.03 15.86 -4.35
N LEU A 18 11.24 15.75 -5.41
CA LEU A 18 9.77 15.73 -5.29
C LEU A 18 9.26 14.55 -4.47
N SER A 19 9.79 13.34 -4.68
CA SER A 19 9.46 12.17 -3.87
C SER A 19 9.86 12.34 -2.40
N ALA A 20 11.02 12.97 -2.12
CA ALA A 20 11.45 13.26 -0.77
C ALA A 20 10.52 14.29 -0.09
N VAL A 21 10.06 15.30 -0.82
CA VAL A 21 9.08 16.27 -0.32
C VAL A 21 7.75 15.59 0.02
N ILE A 22 7.25 14.68 -0.83
CA ILE A 22 6.04 13.89 -0.55
C ILE A 22 6.24 13.06 0.73
N PHE A 23 7.36 12.33 0.82
CA PHE A 23 7.70 11.52 1.99
C PHE A 23 7.71 12.34 3.28
N ILE A 24 8.42 13.48 3.29
CA ILE A 24 8.50 14.37 4.45
C ILE A 24 7.12 14.92 4.81
N THR A 25 6.30 15.26 3.80
CA THR A 25 4.94 15.76 4.03
C THR A 25 4.09 14.70 4.74
N CYS A 26 4.09 13.45 4.26
CA CYS A 26 3.41 12.35 4.95
C CYS A 26 3.90 12.21 6.40
N MET A 27 5.21 12.20 6.62
CA MET A 27 5.80 12.06 7.96
C MET A 27 5.36 13.17 8.90
N VAL A 28 5.33 14.43 8.43
CA VAL A 28 4.94 15.59 9.26
C VAL A 28 3.43 15.59 9.53
N CYS A 29 2.60 15.32 8.52
CA CYS A 29 1.14 15.31 8.66
C CYS A 29 0.68 14.22 9.64
N TYR A 30 1.31 13.05 9.61
CA TYR A 30 0.95 11.90 10.43
C TYR A 30 1.84 11.71 11.67
N TYR A 31 2.79 12.62 11.95
CA TYR A 31 3.66 12.51 13.13
C TYR A 31 2.87 12.38 14.44
N ASN A 32 1.77 13.12 14.55
CA ASN A 32 0.91 13.10 15.74
C ASN A 32 0.24 11.72 15.96
N SER A 33 0.05 10.90 14.92
CA SER A 33 -0.55 9.57 15.06
C SER A 33 0.34 8.59 15.80
N LEU A 34 1.67 8.83 15.83
CA LEU A 34 2.61 8.01 16.60
C LEU A 34 2.38 8.07 18.11
N GLN A 35 1.71 9.12 18.59
CA GLN A 35 1.36 9.31 20.00
C GLN A 35 -0.04 8.80 20.34
N CYS A 36 -0.80 8.35 19.34
CA CYS A 36 -2.11 7.76 19.54
C CYS A 36 -1.99 6.29 19.97
N GLY A 37 -2.98 5.83 20.73
CA GLY A 37 -3.15 4.41 21.01
C GLY A 37 -4.08 3.75 19.99
N PHE A 38 -4.22 2.42 20.07
CA PHE A 38 -5.19 1.67 19.27
C PHE A 38 -6.62 2.18 19.52
N VAL A 39 -7.36 2.47 18.44
CA VAL A 39 -8.74 2.96 18.48
C VAL A 39 -9.63 2.04 17.64
N PHE A 40 -10.93 1.95 17.98
CA PHE A 40 -11.94 1.23 17.20
C PHE A 40 -11.52 -0.19 16.80
N ASP A 41 -11.38 -0.42 15.49
CA ASP A 41 -11.19 -1.74 14.90
C ASP A 41 -9.79 -2.30 15.14
N ASP A 42 -8.80 -1.45 15.47
CA ASP A 42 -7.46 -1.88 15.87
C ASP A 42 -7.48 -2.80 17.10
N ILE A 43 -8.42 -2.55 18.02
CA ILE A 43 -8.55 -3.36 19.25
C ILE A 43 -8.94 -4.78 18.86
N SER A 44 -9.98 -4.94 18.05
CA SER A 44 -10.43 -6.25 17.56
C SER A 44 -9.38 -6.93 16.68
N ALA A 45 -8.73 -6.17 15.80
CA ALA A 45 -7.79 -6.69 14.81
C ALA A 45 -6.40 -7.04 15.37
N ILE A 46 -5.97 -6.42 16.48
CA ILE A 46 -4.61 -6.59 17.03
C ILE A 46 -4.63 -7.11 18.47
N LYS A 47 -5.39 -6.44 19.35
CA LYS A 47 -5.44 -6.84 20.77
C LYS A 47 -6.21 -8.13 20.94
N ASP A 48 -7.38 -8.26 20.32
CA ASP A 48 -8.26 -9.42 20.55
C ASP A 48 -8.01 -10.57 19.56
N ASN A 49 -7.41 -10.27 18.41
CA ASN A 49 -7.12 -11.27 17.40
C ASN A 49 -6.00 -12.23 17.86
N ARG A 50 -6.39 -13.49 18.01
CA ARG A 50 -5.52 -14.57 18.49
C ARG A 50 -4.50 -15.01 17.44
N ASP A 51 -4.75 -14.76 16.16
CA ASP A 51 -3.88 -15.22 15.07
C ASP A 51 -2.54 -14.48 15.03
N LEU A 52 -2.44 -13.30 15.67
CA LEU A 52 -1.18 -12.58 15.85
C LEU A 52 -0.26 -13.24 16.88
N ARG A 53 -0.80 -14.11 17.74
CA ARG A 53 -0.02 -14.69 18.83
C ARG A 53 0.95 -15.75 18.30
N PRO A 54 2.22 -15.75 18.76
CA PRO A 54 3.26 -16.64 18.22
C PRO A 54 2.95 -18.13 18.41
N HIS A 55 2.15 -18.49 19.43
CA HIS A 55 1.75 -19.86 19.70
C HIS A 55 0.66 -20.41 18.78
N MET A 56 -0.04 -19.55 18.03
CA MET A 56 -1.09 -19.98 17.09
C MET A 56 -0.47 -20.34 15.73
N PRO A 57 -0.93 -21.40 15.03
CA PRO A 57 -0.35 -21.79 13.76
C PRO A 57 -0.60 -20.73 12.68
N LEU A 58 0.42 -20.42 11.87
CA LEU A 58 0.35 -19.46 10.75
C LEU A 58 -0.73 -19.79 9.73
N LYS A 59 -1.10 -21.07 9.60
CA LYS A 59 -2.16 -21.53 8.70
C LYS A 59 -3.50 -20.86 9.01
N ASN A 60 -3.78 -20.55 10.28
CA ASN A 60 -5.05 -19.96 10.69
C ASN A 60 -5.34 -18.61 10.01
N ILE A 61 -4.30 -17.84 9.68
CA ILE A 61 -4.41 -16.56 8.97
C ILE A 61 -5.11 -16.73 7.61
N PHE A 62 -5.02 -17.90 6.98
CA PHE A 62 -5.63 -18.19 5.69
C PHE A 62 -7.04 -18.80 5.78
N PHE A 63 -7.51 -19.14 6.98
CA PHE A 63 -8.82 -19.76 7.20
C PHE A 63 -9.75 -18.92 8.09
N ASN A 64 -9.20 -17.88 8.72
CA ASN A 64 -9.92 -16.95 9.57
C ASN A 64 -10.12 -15.61 8.85
N ASP A 65 -11.10 -14.85 9.32
CA ASP A 65 -11.34 -13.47 8.89
C ASP A 65 -10.39 -12.47 9.58
N PHE A 66 -10.55 -11.19 9.25
CA PHE A 66 -9.71 -10.09 9.71
C PHE A 66 -9.57 -10.01 11.24
N TRP A 67 -10.57 -10.45 12.01
CA TRP A 67 -10.56 -10.40 13.48
C TRP A 67 -10.18 -11.73 14.13
N GLY A 68 -9.83 -12.74 13.35
CA GLY A 68 -9.40 -14.05 13.85
C GLY A 68 -10.55 -15.03 14.11
N THR A 69 -11.73 -14.78 13.53
CA THR A 69 -12.86 -15.70 13.58
C THR A 69 -12.82 -16.62 12.34
N PRO A 70 -12.99 -17.95 12.48
CA PRO A 70 -13.04 -18.85 11.32
C PRO A 70 -14.11 -18.42 10.31
N ILE A 71 -13.73 -18.29 9.04
CA ILE A 71 -14.56 -17.68 7.98
C ILE A 71 -15.88 -18.42 7.72
N HIS A 72 -15.94 -19.69 8.11
CA HIS A 72 -17.12 -20.55 7.97
C HIS A 72 -18.19 -20.34 9.06
N LYS A 73 -17.89 -19.56 10.11
CA LYS A 73 -18.86 -19.27 11.18
C LYS A 73 -19.80 -18.12 10.79
N GLU A 74 -21.04 -18.19 11.27
CA GLU A 74 -22.03 -17.13 11.04
C GLU A 74 -21.65 -15.80 11.70
N GLN A 75 -20.87 -15.84 12.78
CA GLN A 75 -20.34 -14.65 13.46
C GLN A 75 -19.13 -14.03 12.74
N SER A 76 -18.65 -14.65 11.66
CA SER A 76 -17.55 -14.10 10.87
C SER A 76 -18.03 -12.90 10.07
N HIS A 77 -17.19 -11.88 10.03
CA HIS A 77 -17.40 -10.71 9.18
C HIS A 77 -17.08 -10.98 7.71
N LYS A 78 -16.59 -12.20 7.38
CA LYS A 78 -16.23 -12.65 6.02
C LYS A 78 -15.23 -11.72 5.31
N SER A 79 -14.53 -10.88 6.06
CA SER A 79 -13.45 -10.02 5.60
C SER A 79 -12.15 -10.83 5.52
N TYR A 80 -11.72 -11.13 4.30
CA TYR A 80 -10.52 -11.94 4.07
C TYR A 80 -9.31 -11.07 3.71
N ARG A 81 -8.44 -10.82 4.70
CA ARG A 81 -7.26 -9.92 4.58
C ARG A 81 -5.99 -10.57 5.16
N PRO A 82 -5.56 -11.75 4.65
CA PRO A 82 -4.49 -12.54 5.26
C PRO A 82 -3.13 -11.81 5.29
N LEU A 83 -2.86 -10.95 4.30
CA LEU A 83 -1.60 -10.20 4.23
C LEU A 83 -1.53 -9.10 5.30
N CYS A 84 -2.65 -8.41 5.56
CA CYS A 84 -2.73 -7.41 6.63
C CYS A 84 -2.46 -8.07 7.99
N ILE A 85 -3.14 -9.19 8.29
CA ILE A 85 -2.93 -9.96 9.53
C ILE A 85 -1.48 -10.47 9.64
N LEU A 86 -0.86 -10.90 8.53
CA LEU A 86 0.54 -11.34 8.52
C LEU A 86 1.49 -10.20 8.90
N THR A 87 1.29 -9.01 8.34
CA THR A 87 2.06 -7.80 8.70
C THR A 87 1.86 -7.45 10.17
N PHE A 88 0.63 -7.51 10.68
CA PHE A 88 0.36 -7.30 12.11
C PHE A 88 1.02 -8.32 13.01
N ARG A 89 1.09 -9.59 12.57
CA ARG A 89 1.78 -10.65 13.31
C ARG A 89 3.29 -10.45 13.35
N TRP A 90 3.89 -9.96 12.26
CA TRP A 90 5.30 -9.55 12.26
C TRP A 90 5.54 -8.32 13.14
N ASN A 91 4.66 -7.32 13.08
CA ASN A 91 4.72 -6.18 13.99
C ASN A 91 4.58 -6.59 15.45
N TYR A 92 3.69 -7.53 15.75
CA TYR A 92 3.53 -8.10 17.09
C TYR A 92 4.80 -8.82 17.56
N ALA A 93 5.51 -9.51 16.66
CA ALA A 93 6.77 -10.16 17.00
C ALA A 93 7.88 -9.17 17.38
N LEU A 94 7.88 -7.96 16.80
CA LEU A 94 8.90 -6.93 17.02
C LEU A 94 8.55 -5.95 18.15
N HIS A 95 7.30 -5.50 18.20
CA HIS A 95 6.83 -4.41 19.08
C HIS A 95 5.69 -4.85 20.01
N GLN A 96 5.26 -6.11 19.96
CA GLN A 96 4.16 -6.64 20.78
C GLN A 96 2.87 -5.81 20.65
N LEU A 97 2.39 -5.21 21.74
CA LEU A 97 1.19 -4.38 21.77
C LEU A 97 1.53 -2.89 21.92
N GLU A 98 2.73 -2.46 21.52
CA GLU A 98 3.09 -1.05 21.47
C GLU A 98 2.51 -0.38 20.21
N PRO A 99 1.54 0.55 20.33
CA PRO A 99 0.84 1.14 19.18
C PRO A 99 1.77 1.91 18.23
N MET A 100 2.81 2.54 18.80
CA MET A 100 3.77 3.35 18.04
C MET A 100 4.39 2.57 16.86
N GLY A 101 4.73 1.29 17.06
CA GLY A 101 5.33 0.46 16.02
C GLY A 101 4.39 0.21 14.85
N TYR A 102 3.10 0.05 15.13
CA TYR A 102 2.07 -0.16 14.10
C TYR A 102 1.83 1.13 13.31
N HIS A 103 1.67 2.26 13.99
CA HIS A 103 1.48 3.56 13.33
C HIS A 103 2.71 3.94 12.49
N LEU A 104 3.92 3.64 12.96
CA LEU A 104 5.14 3.89 12.20
C LEU A 104 5.18 3.08 10.89
N VAL A 105 4.84 1.79 10.95
CA VAL A 105 4.81 0.94 9.74
C VAL A 105 3.76 1.43 8.76
N ASN A 106 2.57 1.79 9.23
CA ASN A 106 1.53 2.33 8.36
C ASN A 106 1.93 3.67 7.73
N MET A 107 2.53 4.58 8.51
CA MET A 107 3.04 5.85 7.99
C MET A 107 4.12 5.64 6.91
N MET A 108 4.99 4.65 7.07
CA MET A 108 5.99 4.28 6.06
C MET A 108 5.34 3.71 4.79
N LEU A 109 4.38 2.80 4.95
CA LEU A 109 3.63 2.22 3.83
C LEU A 109 2.86 3.28 3.05
N HIS A 110 2.15 4.17 3.74
CA HIS A 110 1.44 5.28 3.12
C HIS A 110 2.36 6.17 2.29
N SER A 111 3.54 6.47 2.82
CA SER A 111 4.53 7.28 2.12
C SER A 111 5.01 6.60 0.84
N ILE A 112 5.18 5.27 0.86
CA ILE A 112 5.50 4.47 -0.32
C ILE A 112 4.35 4.54 -1.33
N VAL A 113 3.10 4.38 -0.89
CA VAL A 113 1.91 4.50 -1.76
C VAL A 113 1.85 5.86 -2.44
N CYS A 114 2.05 6.94 -1.69
CA CYS A 114 2.02 8.30 -2.24
C CYS A 114 3.10 8.51 -3.31
N ILE A 115 4.31 7.98 -3.09
CA ILE A 115 5.39 8.02 -4.09
C ILE A 115 5.05 7.17 -5.31
N MET A 116 4.45 5.99 -5.13
CA MET A 116 4.01 5.14 -6.24
C MET A 116 2.90 5.81 -7.05
N TYR A 117 1.95 6.45 -6.38
CA TYR A 117 0.89 7.24 -7.00
C TYR A 117 1.46 8.42 -7.80
N PHE A 118 2.41 9.17 -7.23
CA PHE A 118 3.14 10.22 -7.97
C PHE A 118 3.80 9.68 -9.25
N ARG A 119 4.45 8.52 -9.16
CA ARG A 119 5.07 7.87 -10.32
C ARG A 119 4.06 7.45 -11.37
N MET A 120 2.92 6.91 -10.95
CA MET A 120 1.81 6.54 -11.82
C MET A 120 1.24 7.77 -12.53
N CYS A 121 0.89 8.83 -11.80
CA CYS A 121 0.40 10.07 -12.39
C CYS A 121 1.40 10.68 -13.38
N SER A 122 2.70 10.60 -13.08
CA SER A 122 3.77 11.13 -13.94
C SER A 122 3.89 10.41 -15.31
N MET A 123 3.19 9.28 -15.50
CA MET A 123 3.09 8.61 -16.79
C MET A 123 2.01 9.23 -17.69
N PHE A 124 0.97 9.84 -17.11
CA PHE A 124 -0.21 10.34 -17.82
C PHE A 124 -0.35 11.86 -17.80
N LEU A 125 0.29 12.53 -16.82
CA LEU A 125 0.11 13.96 -16.55
C LEU A 125 1.45 14.71 -16.52
N PRO A 126 1.43 16.03 -16.78
CA PRO A 126 2.59 16.89 -16.55
C PRO A 126 3.12 16.78 -15.11
N GLU A 127 4.43 16.99 -14.95
CA GLU A 127 5.16 16.77 -13.69
C GLU A 127 4.60 17.56 -12.51
N ILE A 128 4.18 18.82 -12.74
CA ILE A 128 3.56 19.68 -11.71
C ILE A 128 2.18 19.14 -11.31
N SER A 129 1.34 18.77 -12.28
CA SER A 129 0.00 18.24 -12.01
C SER A 129 0.06 16.91 -11.26
N SER A 130 1.00 16.04 -11.64
CA SER A 130 1.25 14.77 -10.93
C SER A 130 1.70 14.98 -9.49
N PHE A 131 2.57 15.97 -9.26
CA PHE A 131 3.02 16.32 -7.92
C PHE A 131 1.87 16.87 -7.06
N ILE A 132 1.06 17.77 -7.60
CA ILE A 132 -0.11 18.32 -6.89
C ILE A 132 -1.11 17.19 -6.56
N ALA A 133 -1.38 16.29 -7.51
CA ALA A 133 -2.27 15.14 -7.27
C ALA A 133 -1.74 14.25 -6.13
N ALA A 134 -0.43 13.96 -6.10
CA ALA A 134 0.18 13.15 -5.05
C ALA A 134 0.22 13.86 -3.69
N MET A 135 0.45 15.17 -3.65
CA MET A 135 0.39 15.96 -2.42
C MET A 135 -1.04 16.04 -1.88
N LEU A 136 -2.03 16.21 -2.76
CA LEU A 136 -3.43 16.15 -2.38
C LEU A 136 -3.76 14.78 -1.82
N PHE A 137 -3.34 13.68 -2.48
CA PHE A 137 -3.54 12.32 -2.01
C PHE A 137 -2.89 12.08 -0.64
N ALA A 138 -1.64 12.51 -0.43
CA ALA A 138 -0.91 12.36 0.83
C ALA A 138 -1.59 13.07 2.01
N VAL A 139 -2.20 14.23 1.78
CA VAL A 139 -2.86 15.05 2.81
C VAL A 139 -4.37 14.78 2.87
N HIS A 140 -4.93 14.01 1.93
CA HIS A 140 -6.38 13.88 1.78
C HIS A 140 -6.99 13.17 3.00
N PRO A 141 -7.98 13.78 3.68
CA PRO A 141 -8.51 13.27 4.93
C PRO A 141 -9.29 11.95 4.82
N ILE A 142 -9.57 11.49 3.59
CA ILE A 142 -10.15 10.16 3.34
C ILE A 142 -9.19 9.03 3.76
N HIS A 143 -7.88 9.31 3.84
CA HIS A 143 -6.89 8.39 4.39
C HIS A 143 -6.72 8.53 5.90
N THR A 144 -7.33 9.54 6.54
CA THR A 144 -7.24 9.67 8.01
C THR A 144 -8.10 8.63 8.73
N GLU A 145 -9.23 8.21 8.14
CA GLU A 145 -10.01 7.06 8.63
C GLU A 145 -9.23 5.75 8.42
N ALA A 146 -8.64 5.54 7.22
CA ALA A 146 -7.78 4.38 6.91
C ALA A 146 -6.39 4.37 7.57
N MET A 147 -5.98 5.46 8.24
CA MET A 147 -4.80 5.53 9.08
C MET A 147 -5.11 5.30 10.57
N SER A 148 -6.35 5.57 10.96
CA SER A 148 -6.85 5.35 12.32
C SER A 148 -7.27 3.89 12.51
N ASP A 149 -7.81 3.27 11.46
CA ASP A 149 -7.92 1.82 11.35
C ASP A 149 -6.68 1.34 10.61
N LEU A 150 -5.83 0.50 11.20
CA LEU A 150 -4.50 0.14 10.67
C LEU A 150 -4.54 -0.68 9.33
N GLU A 151 -5.48 -0.46 8.42
CA GLU A 151 -5.75 -1.25 7.20
C GLU A 151 -4.93 -0.86 5.95
N ASP A 152 -3.99 0.09 6.06
CA ASP A 152 -3.29 0.74 4.93
C ASP A 152 -2.52 -0.22 4.00
N PHE A 153 -2.24 -1.45 4.46
CA PHE A 153 -1.57 -2.49 3.66
C PHE A 153 -2.40 -2.98 2.46
N ASP A 154 -3.73 -3.02 2.59
CA ASP A 154 -4.61 -3.45 1.49
C ASP A 154 -4.63 -2.42 0.36
N LEU A 155 -4.46 -1.13 0.70
CA LEU A 155 -4.40 -0.03 -0.26
C LEU A 155 -3.12 -0.10 -1.13
N VAL A 156 -1.99 -0.50 -0.54
CA VAL A 156 -0.73 -0.80 -1.27
C VAL A 156 -0.95 -1.93 -2.27
N PHE A 157 -1.56 -3.04 -1.83
CA PHE A 157 -1.78 -4.22 -2.67
C PHE A 157 -2.79 -3.95 -3.79
N GLU A 158 -3.83 -3.18 -3.51
CA GLU A 158 -4.84 -2.82 -4.49
C GLU A 158 -4.31 -1.85 -5.55
N ILE A 159 -3.55 -0.82 -5.14
CA ILE A 159 -2.90 0.09 -6.09
C ILE A 159 -1.83 -0.64 -6.89
N TYR A 160 -1.06 -1.54 -6.28
CA TYR A 160 -0.05 -2.34 -6.98
C TYR A 160 -0.69 -3.31 -7.99
N SER A 161 -1.71 -4.06 -7.57
CA SER A 161 -2.39 -5.04 -8.43
C SER A 161 -3.12 -4.35 -9.59
N ARG A 162 -3.83 -3.25 -9.34
CA ARG A 162 -4.45 -2.45 -10.41
C ARG A 162 -3.40 -1.83 -11.31
N GLY A 163 -2.34 -1.24 -10.75
CA GLY A 163 -1.24 -0.66 -11.52
C GLY A 163 -0.54 -1.67 -12.43
N ASN A 164 -0.31 -2.91 -11.95
CA ASN A 164 0.34 -3.96 -12.73
C ASN A 164 -0.55 -4.50 -13.86
N ASN A 165 -1.86 -4.67 -13.61
CA ASN A 165 -2.80 -5.11 -14.64
C ASN A 165 -2.96 -4.09 -15.79
N TYR A 166 -2.89 -2.78 -15.49
CA TYR A 166 -2.85 -1.75 -16.51
C TYR A 166 -1.51 -1.73 -17.27
N PHE A 167 -0.40 -2.04 -16.59
CA PHE A 167 0.91 -2.18 -17.23
C PHE A 167 0.91 -3.32 -18.25
N ASP A 168 0.45 -4.52 -17.86
CA ASP A 168 0.44 -5.67 -18.77
C ASP A 168 -0.47 -5.42 -19.98
N HIS A 169 -1.65 -4.81 -19.79
CA HIS A 169 -2.54 -4.46 -20.91
C HIS A 169 -1.95 -3.43 -21.88
N VAL A 170 -1.24 -2.42 -21.39
CA VAL A 170 -0.64 -1.36 -22.23
C VAL A 170 0.64 -1.86 -22.91
N PHE A 171 1.38 -2.81 -22.32
CA PHE A 171 2.51 -3.46 -22.98
C PHE A 171 2.07 -4.47 -24.06
N ASP A 172 0.94 -5.15 -23.88
CA ASP A 172 0.37 -6.06 -24.88
C ASP A 172 -0.19 -5.26 -26.09
N GLU A 173 -0.88 -4.14 -25.85
CA GLU A 173 -1.34 -3.25 -26.93
C GLU A 173 -0.19 -2.63 -27.74
N ASN A 174 0.97 -2.37 -27.12
CA ASN A 174 2.13 -1.80 -27.81
C ASN A 174 3.07 -2.82 -28.47
N ASN A 175 2.93 -4.12 -28.17
CA ASN A 175 3.68 -5.21 -28.83
C ASN A 175 2.86 -5.99 -29.87
N GLY A 176 1.55 -5.73 -30.00
CA GLY A 176 0.65 -6.43 -30.92
C GLY A 176 0.51 -5.84 -32.33
N SER A 177 1.07 -4.67 -32.62
CA SER A 177 0.90 -3.99 -33.92
C SER A 177 2.17 -3.99 -34.78
N GLY A 178 2.73 -5.16 -35.03
CA GLY A 178 3.81 -5.36 -36.00
C GLY A 178 3.66 -6.71 -36.69
N PHE A 179 3.54 -6.68 -38.02
CA PHE A 179 3.41 -7.80 -38.97
C PHE A 179 1.98 -8.31 -39.24
N ILE A 180 1.31 -7.72 -40.23
CA ILE A 180 1.11 -8.36 -41.55
C ILE A 180 1.23 -7.26 -42.62
N ALA A 181 2.35 -7.28 -43.35
CA ALA A 181 2.54 -6.51 -44.56
C ALA A 181 1.81 -7.18 -45.72
N GLU A 182 1.34 -6.34 -46.65
CA GLU A 182 0.80 -6.67 -47.96
C GLU A 182 1.48 -7.87 -48.63
N ASN A 183 0.67 -8.86 -49.05
CA ASN A 183 0.96 -9.60 -50.27
C ASN A 183 -0.30 -10.32 -50.78
N SER A 184 -1.01 -9.67 -51.71
CA SER A 184 -1.79 -10.37 -52.74
C SER A 184 -2.09 -9.37 -53.85
N GLY A 185 -1.32 -9.49 -54.93
CA GLY A 185 -1.85 -9.22 -56.27
C GLY A 185 -2.82 -10.31 -56.71
#